data_AF-A0A914TTC6-F1
#
_entry.id   AF-A0A914TTC6-F1
#
_cell.length_a   1.000
_cell.length_b   1.000
_cell.length_c   1.000
_cell.angle_alpha   90.00
_cell.angle_beta   90.00
_cell.angle_gamma   90.00
#
_symmetry.space_group_name_H-M   'P 1'
#
loop_
_entity.id
_entity.type
_entity.pdbx_description
1 polymer ?
#
loop_
_entity_poly.entity_id
_entity_poly.type
_entity_poly.pdbx_seq_one_letter_code
_entity_poly.pdbx_strand_id
1 'polypeptide(L)'
;LPIDLSILWAKEEKPRTSRPGTELAHYRALDNPYKIKVIVYMCERLADNCGKCLTLSRDYECGWCEQTNKCTFRAACASDFLTILSPSVRCKNPQILDFWPRKGPLNGGTRLNITGVNLGLDASNVQVNVANQRCEVDRNEYRQAESIICTTGRVSTPQDGHVIVRINGGEKTADYAHAAVTEFRFINPELVKFRPVRGPINGGTDITISGHNLDSGRDAVVKIGTVNCRVRERTEHELICRTEKADYPGYKENIALTVDGAAFSLPSKISFEFK
;
A
#
# COMPACT_ATOMS: atom_id res chain seq x y z
N LEU A 1 -3.81 21.27 -5.72
CA LEU A 1 -5.22 21.02 -5.34
C LEU A 1 -6.11 21.97 -6.13
N PRO A 2 -7.21 21.49 -6.73
CA PRO A 2 -8.16 22.34 -7.43
C PRO A 2 -8.78 23.35 -6.47
N ILE A 3 -9.09 24.54 -6.98
CA ILE A 3 -9.71 25.61 -6.21
C ILE A 3 -11.17 25.73 -6.66
N ASP A 4 -12.08 25.55 -5.71
CA ASP A 4 -13.51 25.79 -5.89
C ASP A 4 -13.79 27.29 -5.79
N LEU A 5 -14.17 27.90 -6.90
CA LEU A 5 -14.64 29.28 -6.94
C LEU A 5 -16.17 29.30 -6.98
N SER A 6 -16.77 30.05 -6.06
CA SER A 6 -18.20 30.35 -6.10
C SER A 6 -18.44 31.42 -7.14
N ILE A 7 -19.27 31.12 -8.14
CA ILE A 7 -19.63 32.10 -9.18
C ILE A 7 -20.70 33.02 -8.61
N LEU A 8 -20.42 34.32 -8.57
CA LEU A 8 -21.44 35.35 -8.40
C LEU A 8 -21.94 35.72 -9.79
N TRP A 9 -23.07 35.13 -10.18
CA TRP A 9 -23.78 35.55 -11.38
C TRP A 9 -24.44 36.89 -11.08
N ALA A 10 -24.26 37.92 -11.90
CA ALA A 10 -24.94 39.20 -11.72
C ALA A 10 -25.70 39.58 -12.99
N LYS A 11 -26.93 40.08 -12.82
CA LYS A 11 -27.65 40.71 -13.92
C LYS A 11 -27.25 42.18 -13.99
N GLU A 12 -26.81 42.62 -15.16
CA GLU A 12 -26.62 44.05 -15.43
C GLU A 12 -28.02 44.69 -15.53
N GLU A 13 -28.41 45.44 -14.50
CA GLU A 13 -29.62 46.27 -14.57
C GLU A 13 -29.25 47.59 -15.24
N LYS A 14 -29.84 47.87 -16.42
CA LYS A 14 -29.73 49.20 -17.02
C LYS A 14 -30.25 50.23 -16.00
N PRO A 15 -29.52 51.33 -15.77
CA PRO A 15 -29.97 52.34 -14.84
C PRO A 15 -31.36 52.85 -15.22
N ARG A 16 -32.29 52.84 -14.26
CA ARG A 16 -33.54 53.59 -14.39
C ARG A 16 -33.18 55.07 -14.32
N THR A 17 -33.26 55.75 -15.45
CA THR A 17 -32.99 57.17 -15.62
C THR A 17 -33.58 58.02 -14.48
N SER A 18 -32.71 58.58 -13.63
CA SER A 18 -32.96 59.88 -12.99
C SER A 18 -31.70 60.47 -12.36
N ARG A 19 -31.24 61.57 -12.98
CA ARG A 19 -30.27 62.62 -12.55
C ARG A 19 -28.77 62.33 -12.71
N PRO A 20 -28.01 63.30 -13.26
CA PRO A 20 -26.57 63.17 -13.48
C PRO A 20 -25.81 63.41 -12.17
N GLY A 21 -25.03 62.43 -11.77
CA GLY A 21 -24.14 62.51 -10.60
C GLY A 21 -24.26 61.26 -9.75
N THR A 22 -23.24 60.40 -9.83
CA THR A 22 -23.07 59.13 -9.08
C THR A 22 -24.05 58.01 -9.40
N GLU A 23 -23.80 57.30 -10.51
CA GLU A 23 -24.39 55.98 -10.77
C GLU A 23 -23.37 54.90 -10.32
N LEU A 24 -23.55 54.32 -9.12
CA LEU A 24 -22.93 53.03 -8.82
C LEU A 24 -23.82 51.95 -9.43
N ALA A 25 -23.27 51.16 -10.36
CA ALA A 25 -23.95 49.98 -10.87
C ALA A 25 -24.24 49.02 -9.69
N HIS A 26 -25.52 48.87 -9.35
CA HIS A 26 -25.96 47.90 -8.35
C HIS A 26 -26.12 46.53 -9.03
N TYR A 27 -25.09 45.70 -8.92
CA TYR A 27 -25.15 44.31 -9.36
C TYR A 27 -25.98 43.49 -8.37
N ARG A 28 -27.14 42.98 -8.78
CA ARG A 28 -27.86 41.96 -8.01
C ARG A 28 -27.30 40.59 -8.37
N ALA A 29 -26.77 39.90 -7.36
CA ALA A 29 -26.39 38.51 -7.49
C ALA A 29 -27.64 37.68 -7.82
N LEU A 30 -27.57 36.87 -8.87
CA LEU A 30 -28.58 35.88 -9.21
C LEU A 30 -28.46 34.71 -8.23
N ASP A 31 -29.62 34.17 -7.85
CA ASP A 31 -29.66 32.99 -7.02
C ASP A 31 -28.99 31.81 -7.74
N ASN A 32 -28.14 31.08 -7.02
CA ASN A 32 -27.50 29.86 -7.48
C ASN A 32 -28.10 28.65 -6.75
N PRO A 33 -29.37 28.29 -7.01
CA PRO A 33 -30.08 27.25 -6.26
C PRO A 33 -29.42 25.88 -6.38
N TYR A 34 -28.70 25.63 -7.48
CA TYR A 34 -27.97 24.40 -7.74
C TYR A 34 -26.53 24.40 -7.19
N LYS A 35 -26.10 25.48 -6.52
CA LYS A 35 -24.75 25.65 -5.96
C LYS A 35 -23.65 25.33 -6.98
N ILE A 36 -23.84 25.78 -8.22
CA ILE A 36 -22.89 25.63 -9.32
C ILE A 36 -21.56 26.29 -8.92
N LYS A 37 -20.46 25.58 -9.13
CA LYS A 37 -19.10 26.05 -8.85
C LYS A 37 -18.27 26.05 -10.13
N VAL A 38 -17.29 26.95 -10.22
CA VAL A 38 -16.20 26.84 -11.19
C VAL A 38 -15.02 26.18 -10.50
N ILE A 39 -14.51 25.12 -11.12
CA ILE A 39 -13.30 24.46 -10.66
C ILE A 39 -12.13 25.00 -11.48
N VAL A 40 -11.20 25.67 -10.82
CA VAL A 40 -9.94 26.12 -11.44
C VAL A 40 -8.83 25.16 -11.03
N TYR A 41 -8.11 24.64 -11.99
CA TYR A 41 -7.04 23.67 -11.77
C TYR A 41 -5.89 23.86 -12.75
N MET A 42 -4.75 23.28 -12.41
CA MET A 42 -3.57 23.19 -13.29
C MET A 42 -3.10 21.74 -13.25
N CYS A 43 -2.99 21.08 -14.42
CA CYS A 43 -2.57 19.68 -14.51
C CYS A 43 -1.24 19.42 -13.75
N GLU A 44 -0.26 20.33 -13.88
CA GLU A 44 1.05 20.23 -13.20
C GLU A 44 0.95 20.25 -11.67
N ARG A 45 -0.17 20.75 -11.11
CA ARG A 45 -0.44 20.80 -9.67
C ARG A 45 -1.36 19.69 -9.19
N LEU A 46 -1.92 18.91 -10.11
CA LEU A 46 -2.74 17.73 -9.80
C LEU A 46 -1.90 16.46 -9.79
N ALA A 47 -0.87 16.39 -10.65
CA ALA A 47 0.05 15.27 -10.69
C ALA A 47 1.48 15.71 -11.03
N ASP A 48 2.43 15.14 -10.33
CA ASP A 48 3.88 15.35 -10.45
C ASP A 48 4.60 14.21 -11.19
N ASN A 49 3.88 13.13 -11.51
CA ASN A 49 4.40 11.97 -12.23
C ASN A 49 3.36 11.41 -13.21
N CYS A 50 3.86 10.65 -14.19
CA CYS A 50 3.07 10.05 -15.26
C CYS A 50 1.91 9.22 -14.72
N GLY A 51 2.19 8.33 -13.75
CA GLY A 51 1.22 7.40 -13.19
C GLY A 51 0.03 8.13 -12.61
N LYS A 52 0.28 9.09 -11.71
CA LYS A 52 -0.77 9.95 -11.14
C LYS A 52 -1.50 10.77 -12.20
N CYS A 53 -0.78 11.30 -13.18
CA CYS A 53 -1.38 12.12 -14.24
C CYS A 53 -2.40 11.32 -15.06
N LEU A 54 -2.06 10.08 -15.39
CA LEU A 54 -2.89 9.20 -16.19
C LEU A 54 -4.02 8.51 -15.39
N THR A 55 -4.00 8.59 -14.06
CA THR A 55 -5.10 8.15 -13.18
C THR A 55 -6.02 9.29 -12.76
N LEU A 56 -5.75 10.54 -13.14
CA LEU A 56 -6.67 11.66 -12.93
C LEU A 56 -8.02 11.43 -13.64
N SER A 57 -9.08 12.06 -13.12
CA SER A 57 -10.37 12.06 -13.82
C SER A 57 -10.21 12.63 -15.23
N ARG A 58 -10.91 12.02 -16.19
CA ARG A 58 -10.90 12.45 -17.58
C ARG A 58 -11.52 13.85 -17.76
N ASP A 59 -12.35 14.30 -16.82
CA ASP A 59 -12.95 15.64 -16.83
C ASP A 59 -11.91 16.76 -16.73
N TYR A 60 -10.72 16.46 -16.21
CA TYR A 60 -9.62 17.43 -16.15
C TYR A 60 -8.88 17.54 -17.49
N GLU A 61 -9.10 16.63 -18.44
CA GLU A 61 -8.44 16.60 -19.76
C GLU A 61 -6.90 16.70 -19.71
N CYS A 62 -6.32 16.32 -18.57
CA CYS A 62 -4.88 16.28 -18.36
C CYS A 62 -4.27 15.03 -19.00
N GLY A 63 -3.04 15.16 -19.46
CA GLY A 63 -2.23 14.04 -19.94
C GLY A 63 -0.75 14.25 -19.67
N TRP A 64 0.02 13.17 -19.81
CA TRP A 64 1.45 13.20 -19.55
C TRP A 64 2.21 13.56 -20.82
N CYS A 65 3.00 14.64 -20.79
CA CYS A 65 3.88 15.02 -21.87
C CYS A 65 5.27 14.42 -21.64
N GLU A 66 5.64 13.39 -22.41
CA GLU A 66 6.94 12.72 -22.22
C GLU A 66 8.12 13.66 -22.48
N GLN A 67 8.00 14.57 -23.46
CA GLN A 67 9.06 15.51 -23.81
C GLN A 67 9.47 16.43 -22.65
N THR A 68 8.49 16.88 -21.85
CA THR A 68 8.73 17.82 -20.75
C THR A 68 8.69 17.15 -19.38
N ASN A 69 8.36 15.85 -19.31
CA ASN A 69 8.12 15.10 -18.09
C ASN A 69 7.13 15.80 -17.13
N LYS A 70 6.01 16.27 -17.68
CA LYS A 70 5.00 17.01 -16.92
C LYS A 70 3.58 16.58 -17.28
N CYS A 71 2.70 16.67 -16.28
CA CYS A 71 1.27 16.56 -16.48
C CYS A 71 0.72 17.89 -16.99
N THR A 72 0.19 17.92 -18.20
CA THR A 72 -0.25 19.17 -18.86
C THR A 72 -1.46 18.94 -19.75
N PHE A 73 -1.96 20.00 -20.39
CA PHE A 73 -2.98 19.90 -21.42
C PHE A 73 -2.35 19.56 -22.77
N ARG A 74 -3.11 18.94 -23.68
CA ARG A 74 -2.63 18.57 -25.03
C ARG A 74 -2.01 19.76 -25.77
N ALA A 75 -2.61 20.95 -25.66
CA ALA A 75 -2.15 22.16 -26.33
C ALA A 75 -0.78 22.66 -25.87
N ALA A 76 -0.35 22.29 -24.65
CA ALA A 76 0.92 22.67 -24.06
C ALA A 76 2.03 21.62 -24.25
N CYS A 77 1.78 20.59 -25.08
CA CYS A 77 2.73 19.53 -25.38
C CYS A 77 2.97 19.45 -26.89
N ALA A 78 4.23 19.58 -27.35
CA ALA A 78 4.52 19.61 -28.79
C ALA A 78 4.37 18.22 -29.43
N SER A 79 4.91 17.17 -28.79
CA SER A 79 4.85 15.77 -29.21
C SER A 79 4.73 14.83 -28.00
N ASP A 80 4.41 13.55 -28.23
CA ASP A 80 4.46 12.49 -27.21
C ASP A 80 3.55 12.75 -25.99
N PHE A 81 2.33 13.22 -26.29
CA PHE A 81 1.28 13.42 -25.30
C PHE A 81 0.52 12.11 -25.04
N LEU A 82 0.61 11.61 -23.82
CA LEU A 82 -0.03 10.38 -23.38
C LEU A 82 -1.30 10.66 -22.59
N THR A 83 -2.33 9.88 -22.86
CA THR A 83 -3.56 9.80 -22.07
C THR A 83 -3.85 8.33 -21.75
N ILE A 84 -4.78 8.07 -20.83
CA ILE A 84 -5.20 6.69 -20.51
C ILE A 84 -5.78 5.93 -21.73
N LEU A 85 -6.17 6.66 -22.78
CA LEU A 85 -6.69 6.10 -24.03
C LEU A 85 -5.61 5.85 -25.08
N SER A 86 -4.38 6.30 -24.84
CA SER A 86 -3.28 6.08 -25.78
C SER A 86 -2.98 4.58 -25.92
N PRO A 87 -2.75 4.08 -27.15
CA PRO A 87 -2.44 2.66 -27.35
C PRO A 87 -1.20 2.24 -26.55
N SER A 88 -1.30 1.12 -25.83
CA SER A 88 -0.20 0.57 -25.03
C SER A 88 0.41 1.58 -24.03
N VAL A 89 -0.40 2.50 -23.49
CA VAL A 89 0.08 3.53 -22.57
C VAL A 89 0.75 2.96 -21.33
N ARG A 90 1.98 3.42 -21.06
CA ARG A 90 2.78 3.04 -19.89
C ARG A 90 3.64 4.20 -19.45
N CYS A 91 3.88 4.26 -18.15
CA CYS A 91 4.82 5.21 -17.56
C CYS A 91 6.20 4.58 -17.45
N LYS A 92 7.21 5.28 -17.97
CA LYS A 92 8.62 4.95 -17.74
C LYS A 92 9.01 5.27 -16.29
N ASN A 93 10.14 4.73 -15.87
CA ASN A 93 10.75 4.94 -14.57
C ASN A 93 9.78 4.64 -13.41
N PRO A 94 9.31 3.37 -13.28
CA PRO A 94 8.68 2.93 -12.04
C PRO A 94 9.65 3.15 -10.88
N GLN A 95 9.18 3.55 -9.71
CA GLN A 95 10.04 3.63 -8.53
C GLN A 95 9.39 3.02 -7.31
N ILE A 96 10.11 2.09 -6.67
CA ILE A 96 9.73 1.52 -5.38
C ILE A 96 10.27 2.45 -4.30
N LEU A 97 9.37 3.06 -3.53
CA LEU A 97 9.72 3.94 -2.42
C LEU A 97 9.90 3.13 -1.14
N ASP A 98 8.99 2.21 -0.87
CA ASP A 98 9.07 1.33 0.29
C ASP A 98 8.38 -0.02 0.06
N PHE A 99 8.69 -0.99 0.92
CA PHE A 99 7.93 -2.22 1.02
C PHE A 99 7.97 -2.81 2.43
N TRP A 100 6.89 -3.49 2.81
CA TRP A 100 6.78 -4.18 4.09
C TRP A 100 5.97 -5.48 3.94
N PRO A 101 6.33 -6.57 4.64
CA PRO A 101 7.45 -6.73 5.57
C PRO A 101 8.82 -6.88 4.87
N ARG A 102 9.90 -6.76 5.65
CA ARG A 102 11.30 -6.91 5.16
C ARG A 102 11.80 -8.35 5.18
N LYS A 103 11.13 -9.22 5.92
CA LYS A 103 11.49 -10.62 6.15
C LYS A 103 10.25 -11.48 5.96
N GLY A 104 10.41 -12.75 5.58
CA GLY A 104 9.32 -13.71 5.50
C GLY A 104 9.82 -15.16 5.51
N PRO A 105 8.97 -16.13 5.95
CA PRO A 105 9.34 -17.53 6.01
C PRO A 105 9.65 -18.12 4.63
N LEU A 106 10.47 -19.17 4.62
CA LEU A 106 10.87 -19.89 3.39
C LEU A 106 9.67 -20.51 2.66
N ASN A 107 8.61 -20.83 3.39
CA ASN A 107 7.38 -21.41 2.83
C ASN A 107 6.66 -20.45 1.85
N GLY A 108 7.03 -19.17 1.82
CA GLY A 108 6.29 -18.15 1.08
C GLY A 108 5.00 -17.79 1.80
N GLY A 109 4.01 -17.27 1.06
CA GLY A 109 2.73 -16.84 1.62
C GLY A 109 2.76 -15.45 2.25
N THR A 110 3.94 -14.82 2.35
CA THR A 110 4.06 -13.47 2.90
C THR A 110 3.44 -12.46 1.94
N ARG A 111 2.46 -11.72 2.46
CA ARG A 111 1.75 -10.69 1.71
C ARG A 111 2.44 -9.33 1.83
N LEU A 112 3.30 -9.01 0.86
CA LEU A 112 4.05 -7.76 0.77
C LEU A 112 3.16 -6.61 0.31
N ASN A 113 3.31 -5.46 0.95
CA ASN A 113 2.83 -4.18 0.48
C ASN A 113 4.01 -3.39 -0.07
N ILE A 114 3.97 -3.07 -1.37
CA ILE A 114 5.00 -2.31 -2.08
C ILE A 114 4.38 -0.97 -2.48
N THR A 115 5.01 0.14 -2.09
CA THR A 115 4.55 1.49 -2.40
C THR A 115 5.55 2.22 -3.29
N GLY A 116 5.05 3.10 -4.15
CA GLY A 116 5.90 3.73 -5.15
C GLY A 116 5.19 4.71 -6.06
N VAL A 117 5.85 5.02 -7.16
CA VAL A 117 5.31 5.85 -8.25
C VAL A 117 5.49 5.13 -9.59
N ASN A 118 4.62 5.44 -10.55
CA ASN A 118 4.62 4.84 -11.88
C ASN A 118 4.60 3.30 -11.86
N LEU A 119 3.99 2.67 -10.84
CA LEU A 119 3.96 1.21 -10.66
C LEU A 119 2.98 0.46 -11.59
N GLY A 120 2.80 0.96 -12.82
CA GLY A 120 1.86 0.45 -13.83
C GLY A 120 0.47 1.08 -13.72
N LEU A 121 -0.32 1.00 -14.80
CA LEU A 121 -1.71 1.47 -14.83
C LEU A 121 -2.71 0.30 -14.74
N ASP A 122 -2.27 -0.90 -15.05
CA ASP A 122 -3.04 -2.13 -15.00
C ASP A 122 -2.19 -3.23 -14.34
N ALA A 123 -2.74 -3.87 -13.31
CA ALA A 123 -2.12 -4.96 -12.58
C ALA A 123 -1.75 -6.14 -13.49
N SER A 124 -2.47 -6.37 -14.59
CA SER A 124 -2.19 -7.46 -15.54
C SER A 124 -0.81 -7.35 -16.19
N ASN A 125 -0.29 -6.11 -16.30
CA ASN A 125 0.99 -5.80 -16.89
C ASN A 125 2.11 -5.69 -15.84
N VAL A 126 1.81 -5.84 -14.55
CA VAL A 126 2.78 -5.71 -13.48
C VAL A 126 3.32 -7.09 -13.09
N GLN A 127 4.64 -7.25 -13.16
CA GLN A 127 5.34 -8.42 -12.64
C GLN A 127 6.21 -8.02 -11.46
N VAL A 128 6.10 -8.78 -10.37
CA VAL A 128 6.91 -8.59 -9.17
C VAL A 128 7.73 -9.85 -8.89
N ASN A 129 9.04 -9.66 -8.67
CA ASN A 129 9.94 -10.69 -8.17
C ASN A 129 10.56 -10.22 -6.85
N VAL A 130 10.69 -11.13 -5.89
CA VAL A 130 11.26 -10.90 -4.56
C VAL A 130 12.39 -11.90 -4.37
N ALA A 131 13.64 -11.43 -4.27
CA ALA A 131 14.82 -12.29 -4.20
C ALA A 131 14.82 -13.41 -5.28
N ASN A 132 14.60 -13.02 -6.54
CA ASN A 132 14.47 -13.91 -7.70
C ASN A 132 13.26 -14.87 -7.70
N GLN A 133 12.42 -14.85 -6.66
CA GLN A 133 11.19 -15.63 -6.60
C GLN A 133 10.00 -14.81 -7.10
N ARG A 134 9.09 -15.42 -7.86
CA ARG A 134 7.86 -14.75 -8.33
C ARG A 134 6.98 -14.38 -7.13
N CYS A 135 6.47 -13.16 -7.11
CA CYS A 135 5.46 -12.68 -6.18
C CYS A 135 4.14 -12.50 -6.93
N GLU A 136 3.07 -13.12 -6.45
CA GLU A 136 1.77 -13.10 -7.11
C GLU A 136 1.01 -11.83 -6.75
N VAL A 137 0.78 -10.95 -7.73
CA VAL A 137 0.09 -9.68 -7.54
C VAL A 137 -1.40 -9.90 -7.28
N ASP A 138 -1.89 -9.33 -6.19
CA ASP A 138 -3.30 -9.29 -5.84
C ASP A 138 -3.98 -8.15 -6.60
N ARG A 139 -4.78 -8.50 -7.60
CA ARG A 139 -5.46 -7.52 -8.48
C ARG A 139 -6.54 -6.72 -7.76
N ASN A 140 -7.13 -7.27 -6.69
CA ASN A 140 -8.24 -6.62 -6.00
C ASN A 140 -7.76 -5.50 -5.07
N GLU A 141 -6.53 -5.59 -4.58
CA GLU A 141 -5.92 -4.59 -3.70
C GLU A 141 -4.81 -3.76 -4.38
N TYR A 142 -4.68 -3.89 -5.70
CA TYR A 142 -3.78 -3.08 -6.50
C TYR A 142 -4.30 -1.64 -6.62
N ARG A 143 -3.45 -0.65 -6.30
CA ARG A 143 -3.74 0.77 -6.56
C ARG A 143 -2.88 1.25 -7.71
N GLN A 144 -3.55 1.65 -8.79
CA GLN A 144 -2.92 2.05 -10.04
C GLN A 144 -1.81 3.06 -9.80
N ALA A 145 -0.63 2.76 -10.32
CA ALA A 145 0.60 3.54 -10.26
C ALA A 145 1.18 3.84 -8.87
N GLU A 146 0.53 3.43 -7.78
CA GLU A 146 0.87 3.86 -6.41
C GLU A 146 1.29 2.70 -5.49
N SER A 147 0.59 1.57 -5.51
CA SER A 147 0.95 0.45 -4.65
C SER A 147 0.51 -0.91 -5.18
N ILE A 148 1.33 -1.92 -4.87
CA ILE A 148 1.12 -3.32 -5.23
C ILE A 148 1.05 -4.13 -3.94
N ILE A 149 0.00 -4.94 -3.80
CA ILE A 149 0.03 -6.06 -2.86
C ILE A 149 0.39 -7.34 -3.62
N CYS A 150 1.35 -8.11 -3.11
CA CYS A 150 1.70 -9.41 -3.69
C CYS A 150 2.04 -10.45 -2.64
N THR A 151 1.87 -11.73 -2.98
CA THR A 151 2.17 -12.87 -2.10
C THR A 151 3.43 -13.58 -2.57
N THR A 152 4.41 -13.77 -1.69
CA THR A 152 5.68 -14.44 -2.04
C THR A 152 5.49 -15.93 -2.31
N GLY A 153 6.22 -16.44 -3.31
CA GLY A 153 6.35 -17.88 -3.51
C GLY A 153 7.29 -18.55 -2.50
N ARG A 154 7.23 -19.88 -2.43
CA ARG A 154 8.13 -20.71 -1.63
C ARG A 154 9.56 -20.70 -2.18
N VAL A 155 10.53 -20.74 -1.27
CA VAL A 155 11.96 -20.96 -1.55
C VAL A 155 12.48 -22.16 -0.75
N SER A 156 13.55 -22.80 -1.24
CA SER A 156 14.09 -24.01 -0.60
C SER A 156 15.16 -23.73 0.45
N THR A 157 15.87 -22.61 0.32
CA THR A 157 16.97 -22.22 1.21
C THR A 157 16.82 -20.76 1.62
N PRO A 158 17.35 -20.35 2.80
CA PRO A 158 17.41 -18.96 3.17
C PRO A 158 18.16 -18.15 2.10
N GLN A 159 17.60 -17.01 1.72
CA GLN A 159 18.19 -16.14 0.71
C GLN A 159 17.72 -14.70 0.87
N ASP A 160 18.60 -13.79 0.52
CA ASP A 160 18.34 -12.35 0.49
C ASP A 160 18.28 -11.87 -0.96
N GLY A 161 17.52 -10.81 -1.22
CA GLY A 161 17.59 -10.13 -2.50
C GLY A 161 16.54 -9.05 -2.69
N HIS A 162 16.74 -8.25 -3.73
CA HIS A 162 15.90 -7.10 -4.01
C HIS A 162 14.46 -7.48 -4.40
N VAL A 163 13.52 -6.58 -4.05
CA VAL A 163 12.18 -6.56 -4.63
C VAL A 163 12.24 -5.82 -5.96
N ILE A 164 11.82 -6.46 -7.05
CA ILE A 164 11.89 -5.91 -8.40
C ILE A 164 10.49 -5.85 -8.98
N VAL A 165 10.07 -4.64 -9.38
CA VAL A 165 8.83 -4.41 -10.15
C VAL A 165 9.20 -4.20 -11.60
N ARG A 166 8.50 -4.89 -12.51
CA ARG A 166 8.60 -4.73 -13.97
C ARG A 166 7.22 -4.48 -14.56
N ILE A 167 7.11 -3.49 -15.45
CA ILE A 167 5.89 -3.18 -16.19
C ILE A 167 6.05 -3.75 -17.60
N ASN A 168 5.36 -4.86 -17.86
CA ASN A 168 5.46 -5.61 -19.10
C ASN A 168 4.76 -4.88 -20.24
N GLY A 169 5.37 -4.98 -21.42
CA GLY A 169 4.90 -4.19 -22.54
C GLY A 169 5.28 -4.59 -23.96
N GLY A 170 5.78 -5.80 -24.15
CA GLY A 170 6.30 -6.29 -25.42
C GLY A 170 7.81 -6.08 -25.58
N GLU A 171 8.35 -4.99 -25.03
CA GLU A 171 9.79 -4.70 -25.07
C GLU A 171 10.39 -4.78 -23.65
N LYS A 172 11.43 -5.60 -23.47
CA LYS A 172 12.15 -5.72 -22.19
C LYS A 172 13.19 -4.59 -22.10
N THR A 173 12.76 -3.39 -21.77
CA THR A 173 13.68 -2.26 -21.55
C THR A 173 13.90 -2.02 -20.05
N ALA A 174 15.08 -1.48 -19.70
CA ALA A 174 15.40 -1.11 -18.33
C ALA A 174 14.47 -0.01 -17.79
N ASP A 175 13.94 0.84 -18.68
CA ASP A 175 13.09 1.99 -18.34
C ASP A 175 11.75 1.61 -17.69
N TYR A 176 11.32 0.34 -17.78
CA TYR A 176 10.08 -0.16 -17.19
C TYR A 176 10.31 -1.09 -15.99
N ALA A 177 11.49 -1.01 -15.37
CA ALA A 177 11.83 -1.83 -14.22
C ALA A 177 12.51 -1.02 -13.12
N HIS A 178 12.31 -1.42 -11.86
CA HIS A 178 13.08 -0.90 -10.73
C HIS A 178 13.27 -1.98 -9.67
N ALA A 179 14.48 -2.06 -9.13
CA ALA A 179 14.84 -2.87 -7.98
C ALA A 179 14.91 -2.00 -6.71
N ALA A 180 14.17 -2.35 -5.66
CA ALA A 180 14.19 -1.61 -4.40
C ALA A 180 15.61 -1.58 -3.82
N VAL A 181 16.00 -0.48 -3.17
CA VAL A 181 17.34 -0.31 -2.60
C VAL A 181 17.59 -1.33 -1.48
N THR A 182 16.59 -1.56 -0.63
CA THR A 182 16.64 -2.54 0.45
C THR A 182 16.27 -3.93 -0.04
N GLU A 183 16.90 -4.94 0.56
CA GLU A 183 16.62 -6.35 0.26
C GLU A 183 15.49 -6.89 1.14
N PHE A 184 14.79 -7.88 0.60
CA PHE A 184 13.91 -8.77 1.34
C PHE A 184 14.69 -10.03 1.73
N ARG A 185 14.43 -10.58 2.92
CA ARG A 185 15.10 -11.78 3.42
C ARG A 185 14.11 -12.92 3.62
N PHE A 186 14.35 -14.04 2.94
CA PHE A 186 13.66 -15.29 3.24
C PHE A 186 14.34 -16.00 4.40
N ILE A 187 13.73 -15.93 5.58
CA ILE A 187 14.26 -16.50 6.81
C ILE A 187 13.13 -16.99 7.71
N ASN A 188 13.33 -18.17 8.32
CA ASN A 188 12.35 -18.73 9.25
C ASN A 188 12.56 -18.14 10.66
N PRO A 189 11.48 -17.83 11.39
CA PRO A 189 11.57 -17.52 12.82
C PRO A 189 12.02 -18.77 13.59
N GLU A 190 12.84 -18.56 14.62
CA GLU A 190 13.30 -19.60 15.53
C GLU A 190 12.82 -19.27 16.95
N LEU A 191 12.04 -20.17 17.54
CA LEU A 191 11.60 -20.04 18.94
C LEU A 191 12.61 -20.73 19.84
N VAL A 192 13.06 -20.04 20.88
CA VAL A 192 14.08 -20.54 21.81
C VAL A 192 13.50 -20.86 23.18
N LYS A 193 12.77 -19.91 23.78
CA LYS A 193 12.19 -20.05 25.13
C LYS A 193 10.97 -19.14 25.30
N PHE A 194 10.21 -19.38 26.36
CA PHE A 194 9.13 -18.47 26.75
C PHE A 194 8.99 -18.37 28.27
N ARG A 195 8.43 -17.26 28.75
CA ARG A 195 8.05 -17.04 30.15
C ARG A 195 6.78 -16.17 30.23
N PRO A 196 5.93 -16.35 31.25
CA PRO A 196 5.97 -17.41 32.25
C PRO A 196 5.56 -18.77 31.67
N VAL A 197 5.81 -19.85 32.40
CA VAL A 197 5.42 -21.23 32.00
C VAL A 197 4.06 -21.66 32.56
N ARG A 198 3.40 -20.77 33.30
CA ARG A 198 2.09 -21.00 33.94
C ARG A 198 1.26 -19.72 33.94
N GLY A 199 -0.05 -19.87 33.90
CA GLY A 199 -1.00 -18.77 34.05
C GLY A 199 -2.39 -19.28 34.43
N PRO A 200 -3.33 -18.40 34.84
CA PRO A 200 -4.67 -18.81 35.21
C PRO A 200 -5.47 -19.36 34.01
N ILE A 201 -6.38 -20.30 34.27
CA ILE A 201 -7.31 -20.88 33.29
C ILE A 201 -8.15 -19.82 32.57
N ASN A 202 -8.48 -18.72 33.24
CA ASN A 202 -9.24 -17.62 32.64
C ASN A 202 -8.46 -16.82 31.58
N GLY A 203 -7.18 -17.13 31.36
CA GLY A 203 -6.32 -16.44 30.41
C GLY A 203 -5.81 -15.10 30.94
N GLY A 204 -5.47 -14.19 30.04
CA GLY A 204 -4.96 -12.86 30.38
C GLY A 204 -3.47 -12.82 30.75
N THR A 205 -2.75 -13.93 30.58
CA THR A 205 -1.31 -13.98 30.85
C THR A 205 -0.53 -13.47 29.65
N ASP A 206 0.29 -12.44 29.84
CA ASP A 206 1.26 -12.04 28.84
C ASP A 206 2.46 -12.98 28.87
N ILE A 207 2.66 -13.71 27.78
CA ILE A 207 3.77 -14.61 27.54
C ILE A 207 4.78 -13.89 26.64
N THR A 208 6.00 -13.77 27.13
CA THR A 208 7.17 -13.34 26.35
C THR A 208 7.84 -14.57 25.76
N ILE A 209 7.81 -14.68 24.44
CA ILE A 209 8.51 -15.71 23.66
C ILE A 209 9.79 -15.07 23.12
N SER A 210 10.95 -15.61 23.48
CA SER A 210 12.25 -15.17 22.99
C SER A 210 12.76 -16.08 21.88
N GLY A 211 13.44 -15.50 20.90
CA GLY A 211 13.92 -16.23 19.72
C GLY A 211 14.74 -15.38 18.76
N HIS A 212 14.73 -15.79 17.50
CA HIS A 212 15.39 -15.09 16.39
C HIS A 212 14.42 -14.91 15.23
N ASN A 213 14.55 -13.79 14.52
CA ASN A 213 13.73 -13.44 13.35
C ASN A 213 12.21 -13.51 13.62
N LEU A 214 11.77 -13.23 14.85
CA LEU A 214 10.36 -13.35 15.24
C LEU A 214 9.47 -12.30 14.55
N ASP A 215 10.06 -11.23 14.01
CA ASP A 215 9.45 -10.20 13.17
C ASP A 215 9.32 -10.60 11.68
N SER A 216 9.69 -11.83 11.32
CA SER A 216 9.53 -12.35 9.95
C SER A 216 8.06 -12.49 9.55
N GLY A 217 7.73 -12.16 8.31
CA GLY A 217 6.39 -12.26 7.77
C GLY A 217 5.47 -11.12 8.20
N ARG A 218 4.23 -11.18 7.74
CA ARG A 218 3.21 -10.14 7.99
C ARG A 218 2.30 -10.51 9.13
N ASP A 219 1.68 -11.68 9.03
CA ASP A 219 0.65 -12.13 9.95
C ASP A 219 1.21 -13.23 10.85
N ALA A 220 1.11 -13.03 12.16
CA ALA A 220 1.60 -13.97 13.17
C ALA A 220 0.47 -14.39 14.11
N VAL A 221 0.31 -15.70 14.29
CA VAL A 221 -0.68 -16.32 15.18
C VAL A 221 0.05 -17.22 16.16
N VAL A 222 -0.20 -17.05 17.45
CA VAL A 222 0.35 -17.92 18.50
C VAL A 222 -0.78 -18.74 19.12
N LYS A 223 -0.55 -20.04 19.30
CA LYS A 223 -1.46 -20.96 19.97
C LYS A 223 -0.75 -21.80 21.03
N ILE A 224 -1.51 -22.18 22.04
CA ILE A 224 -1.12 -23.13 23.09
C ILE A 224 -2.12 -24.28 23.00
N GLY A 225 -1.79 -25.31 22.21
CA GLY A 225 -2.76 -26.31 21.80
C GLY A 225 -3.95 -25.68 21.04
N THR A 226 -5.15 -25.75 21.62
CA THR A 226 -6.37 -25.14 21.06
C THR A 226 -6.59 -23.68 21.48
N VAL A 227 -5.89 -23.20 22.51
CA VAL A 227 -6.08 -21.87 23.08
C VAL A 227 -5.30 -20.83 22.27
N ASN A 228 -5.97 -19.76 21.84
CA ASN A 228 -5.28 -18.67 21.15
C ASN A 228 -4.47 -17.82 22.13
N CYS A 229 -3.34 -17.30 21.66
CA CYS A 229 -2.56 -16.28 22.35
C CYS A 229 -2.48 -15.06 21.42
N ARG A 230 -3.19 -13.99 21.76
CA ARG A 230 -3.28 -12.78 20.93
C ARG A 230 -1.95 -12.04 20.96
N VAL A 231 -1.27 -11.98 19.80
CA VAL A 231 -0.02 -11.23 19.64
C VAL A 231 -0.25 -9.75 19.95
N ARG A 232 0.62 -9.18 20.78
CA ARG A 232 0.61 -7.77 21.19
C ARG A 232 1.76 -7.02 20.55
N GLU A 233 2.97 -7.56 20.69
CA GLU A 233 4.20 -6.95 20.23
C GLU A 233 5.11 -8.01 19.63
N ARG A 234 5.90 -7.59 18.64
CA ARG A 234 6.79 -8.47 17.91
C ARG A 234 8.02 -7.70 17.44
N THR A 235 9.17 -8.19 17.82
CA THR A 235 10.49 -7.68 17.44
C THR A 235 11.31 -8.83 16.84
N GLU A 236 12.54 -8.57 16.45
CA GLU A 236 13.43 -9.62 15.95
C GLU A 236 13.70 -10.72 17.00
N HIS A 237 13.74 -10.35 18.28
CA HIS A 237 14.17 -11.25 19.37
C HIS A 237 13.06 -11.64 20.34
N GLU A 238 11.95 -10.90 20.37
CA GLU A 238 10.86 -11.14 21.32
C GLU A 238 9.49 -10.99 20.66
N LEU A 239 8.56 -11.86 21.07
CA LEU A 239 7.15 -11.82 20.73
C LEU A 239 6.34 -11.91 22.02
N ILE A 240 5.52 -10.90 22.29
CA ILE A 240 4.61 -10.87 23.45
C ILE A 240 3.21 -11.22 22.98
N CYS A 241 2.59 -12.22 23.58
CA CYS A 241 1.20 -12.59 23.32
C CYS A 241 0.41 -12.74 24.62
N ARG A 242 -0.90 -12.45 24.58
CA ARG A 242 -1.80 -12.60 25.73
C ARG A 242 -2.68 -13.83 25.56
N THR A 243 -2.65 -14.75 26.50
CA THR A 243 -3.47 -15.97 26.46
C THR A 243 -4.96 -15.67 26.56
N GLU A 244 -5.78 -16.42 25.82
CA GLU A 244 -7.23 -16.50 26.04
C GLU A 244 -7.56 -17.54 27.11
N LYS A 245 -8.85 -17.70 27.42
CA LYS A 245 -9.36 -18.67 28.38
C LYS A 245 -9.13 -20.10 27.87
N ALA A 246 -8.67 -20.98 28.75
CA ALA A 246 -8.59 -22.42 28.52
C ALA A 246 -9.87 -23.13 29.01
N ASP A 247 -10.15 -24.31 28.46
CA ASP A 247 -11.38 -25.06 28.74
C ASP A 247 -11.38 -25.71 30.13
N TYR A 248 -10.21 -26.20 30.59
CA TYR A 248 -10.08 -26.90 31.86
C TYR A 248 -8.74 -26.60 32.56
N PRO A 249 -8.69 -26.66 33.91
CA PRO A 249 -7.47 -26.43 34.66
C PRO A 249 -6.51 -27.61 34.49
N GLY A 250 -5.21 -27.35 34.60
CA GLY A 250 -4.15 -28.31 34.32
C GLY A 250 -3.90 -28.55 32.82
N TYR A 251 -4.59 -27.84 31.93
CA TYR A 251 -4.33 -27.90 30.49
C TYR A 251 -2.87 -27.51 30.22
N LYS A 252 -2.12 -28.39 29.56
CA LYS A 252 -0.68 -28.25 29.38
C LYS A 252 -0.30 -28.58 27.95
N GLU A 253 0.14 -27.58 27.21
CA GLU A 253 0.50 -27.73 25.80
C GLU A 253 1.70 -26.88 25.40
N ASN A 254 2.33 -27.25 24.28
CA ASN A 254 3.43 -26.49 23.72
C ASN A 254 2.93 -25.24 22.98
N ILE A 255 3.81 -24.24 22.87
CA ILE A 255 3.55 -23.04 22.10
C ILE A 255 3.87 -23.30 20.62
N ALA A 256 2.91 -23.00 19.76
CA ALA A 256 3.06 -23.00 18.31
C ALA A 256 2.89 -21.58 17.77
N LEU A 257 3.82 -21.15 16.92
CA LEU A 257 3.76 -19.91 16.17
C LEU A 257 3.45 -20.24 14.70
N THR A 258 2.48 -19.57 14.11
CA THR A 258 2.24 -19.62 12.66
C THR A 258 2.49 -18.23 12.09
N VAL A 259 3.37 -18.14 11.09
CA VAL A 259 3.68 -16.90 10.36
C VAL A 259 3.32 -17.08 8.90
N ASP A 260 2.42 -16.25 8.37
CA ASP A 260 1.96 -16.29 6.97
C ASP A 260 1.53 -17.70 6.50
N GLY A 261 0.98 -18.51 7.42
CA GLY A 261 0.56 -19.89 7.18
C GLY A 261 1.64 -20.96 7.41
N ALA A 262 2.90 -20.58 7.68
CA ALA A 262 3.99 -21.49 8.03
C ALA A 262 4.06 -21.71 9.55
N ALA A 263 4.05 -22.97 9.99
CA ALA A 263 4.06 -23.33 11.41
C ALA A 263 5.48 -23.57 11.94
N PHE A 264 5.75 -23.05 13.13
CA PHE A 264 6.99 -23.13 13.88
C PHE A 264 6.69 -23.47 15.33
N SER A 265 7.48 -24.34 15.92
CA SER A 265 7.32 -24.77 17.31
C SER A 265 8.67 -24.83 18.00
N LEU A 266 8.66 -24.78 19.33
CA LEU A 266 9.87 -24.94 20.13
C LEU A 266 10.48 -26.35 19.92
N PRO A 267 11.82 -26.47 19.94
CA PRO A 267 12.50 -27.76 19.78
C PRO A 267 12.33 -28.76 20.96
N SER A 268 11.71 -28.36 22.08
CA SER A 268 11.68 -29.16 23.33
C SER A 268 10.32 -29.19 24.06
N LYS A 269 10.17 -30.16 24.99
CA LYS A 269 8.96 -30.47 25.81
C LYS A 269 8.56 -29.38 26.83
N ILE A 270 8.84 -28.10 26.56
CA ILE A 270 8.45 -27.01 27.44
C ILE A 270 7.01 -26.61 27.08
N SER A 271 6.10 -26.89 28.00
CA SER A 271 4.68 -26.62 27.82
C SER A 271 4.22 -25.56 28.81
N PHE A 272 3.28 -24.72 28.37
CA PHE A 272 2.59 -23.77 29.24
C PHE A 272 1.44 -24.49 29.94
N GLU A 273 1.30 -24.31 31.25
CA GLU A 273 0.26 -24.95 32.07
C GLU A 273 -0.75 -23.90 32.57
N PHE A 274 -2.02 -24.10 32.22
CA PHE A 274 -3.14 -23.32 32.75
C PHE A 274 -3.55 -23.85 34.13
N LYS A 275 -3.69 -22.98 35.12
CA LYS A 275 -4.05 -23.33 36.51
C LYS A 275 -5.39 -22.77 36.95
#